data_AF-A0AAE4JZM7-F1
#
_entry.id   AF-A0AAE4JZM7-F1
#
_cell.length_a   1.000
_cell.length_b   1.000
_cell.length_c   1.000
_cell.angle_alpha   90.00
_cell.angle_beta   90.00
_cell.angle_gamma   90.00
#
_symmetry.space_group_name_H-M   'P 1'
#
loop_
_entity.id
_entity.type
_entity.pdbx_description
1 polymer ?
#
loop_
_entity_poly.entity_id
_entity_poly.type
_entity_poly.pdbx_seq_one_letter_code
_entity_poly.pdbx_strand_id
1 'polypeptide(L)'
;MDYNATLTIHANKPATENDDIDDVMEAFASYHPAVGDAPACPGALNAVITLPAHTLTQAVATATALAAQVGDLVGIEVIPTRMWDRRESLKIDDVEFVGVSEAAVRLGITPQAVRDRITSGRLPGKKVGRNWVVSDAALPR
;
A
#
# COMPACT_ATOMS: atom_id res chain seq x y z
N MET A 1 23.48 -7.14 6.31
CA MET A 1 22.52 -6.05 6.61
C MET A 1 21.23 -6.46 5.94
N ASP A 2 20.09 -6.11 6.51
CA ASP A 2 18.82 -6.53 5.95
C ASP A 2 18.19 -5.41 5.14
N TYR A 3 17.49 -5.81 4.08
CA TYR A 3 16.78 -4.94 3.16
C TYR A 3 15.35 -5.46 3.01
N ASN A 4 14.40 -4.53 3.01
CA ASN A 4 13.03 -4.82 2.62
C ASN A 4 12.91 -4.50 1.13
N ALA A 5 12.40 -5.47 0.36
CA ALA A 5 12.04 -5.28 -1.04
C ALA A 5 10.52 -5.39 -1.18
N THR A 6 9.92 -4.35 -1.75
CA THR A 6 8.54 -4.35 -2.21
C THR A 6 8.54 -4.61 -3.70
N LEU A 7 7.89 -5.68 -4.11
CA LEU A 7 7.82 -6.16 -5.49
C LEU A 7 6.37 -6.06 -5.96
N THR A 8 6.13 -5.35 -7.06
CA THR A 8 4.83 -5.33 -7.76
C THR A 8 4.93 -6.27 -8.95
N ILE A 9 4.16 -7.36 -8.95
CA ILE A 9 4.32 -8.49 -9.86
C ILE A 9 2.98 -8.89 -10.47
N HIS A 10 2.93 -9.14 -11.78
CA HIS A 10 1.86 -9.92 -12.38
C HIS A 10 2.22 -11.41 -12.31
N ALA A 11 1.47 -12.19 -11.55
CA ALA A 11 1.71 -13.63 -11.44
C ALA A 11 1.57 -14.30 -12.82
N ASN A 12 2.40 -15.31 -13.10
CA ASN A 12 2.42 -16.00 -14.40
C ASN A 12 1.15 -16.84 -14.69
N LYS A 13 0.22 -16.96 -13.73
CA LYS A 13 -1.02 -17.72 -13.89
C LYS A 13 -2.19 -16.84 -14.36
N PRO A 14 -3.13 -17.40 -15.14
CA PRO A 14 -4.35 -16.68 -15.50
C PRO A 14 -5.22 -16.41 -14.27
N ALA A 15 -5.75 -15.19 -14.17
CA ALA A 15 -6.55 -14.61 -13.08
C ALA A 15 -7.88 -15.35 -12.71
N THR A 16 -8.04 -16.60 -13.12
CA THR A 16 -9.20 -17.46 -12.84
C THR A 16 -9.01 -18.35 -11.61
N GLU A 17 -7.80 -18.47 -11.06
CA GLU A 17 -7.51 -19.20 -9.82
C GLU A 17 -7.20 -18.20 -8.69
N ASN A 18 -7.82 -18.39 -7.53
CA ASN A 18 -7.67 -17.48 -6.39
C ASN A 18 -6.39 -17.78 -5.56
N ASP A 19 -5.48 -18.59 -6.10
CA ASP A 19 -4.29 -19.15 -5.42
C ASP A 19 -3.00 -18.38 -5.74
N ASP A 20 -3.05 -17.31 -6.55
CA ASP A 20 -1.85 -16.53 -6.94
C ASP A 20 -1.10 -15.95 -5.71
N ILE A 21 -1.83 -15.59 -4.66
CA ILE A 21 -1.25 -15.11 -3.40
C ILE A 21 -0.51 -16.23 -2.69
N ASP A 22 -1.09 -17.41 -2.60
CA ASP A 22 -0.51 -18.56 -1.90
C ASP A 22 0.75 -19.05 -2.62
N ASP A 23 0.75 -19.08 -3.95
CA ASP A 23 1.92 -19.42 -4.76
C ASP A 23 3.11 -18.45 -4.52
N VAL A 24 2.83 -17.14 -4.49
CA VAL A 24 3.87 -16.12 -4.22
C VAL A 24 4.34 -16.20 -2.76
N MET A 25 3.43 -16.44 -1.82
CA MET A 25 3.77 -16.67 -0.40
C MET A 25 4.66 -17.89 -0.22
N GLU A 26 4.38 -19.00 -0.92
CA GLU A 26 5.18 -20.22 -0.86
C GLU A 26 6.56 -20.02 -1.51
N ALA A 27 6.62 -19.41 -2.69
CA ALA A 27 7.87 -19.13 -3.39
C ALA A 27 8.82 -18.25 -2.57
N PHE A 28 8.28 -17.32 -1.79
CA PHE A 28 9.08 -16.41 -0.96
C PHE A 28 9.17 -16.80 0.51
N ALA A 29 8.69 -17.99 0.91
CA ALA A 29 8.58 -18.41 2.31
C ALA A 29 9.89 -18.25 3.11
N SER A 30 11.05 -18.45 2.47
CA SER A 30 12.37 -18.28 3.08
C SER A 30 12.73 -16.83 3.46
N TYR A 31 11.96 -15.85 2.99
CA TYR A 31 12.18 -14.40 3.16
C TYR A 31 11.06 -13.70 3.93
N HIS A 32 10.22 -14.46 4.64
CA HIS A 32 9.09 -13.97 5.44
C HIS A 32 8.17 -13.03 4.65
N PRO A 33 7.48 -13.54 3.61
CA PRO A 33 6.74 -12.69 2.69
C PRO A 33 5.45 -12.16 3.34
N ALA A 34 5.07 -10.96 2.92
CA ALA A 34 3.73 -10.43 3.07
C ALA A 34 3.21 -10.05 1.68
N VAL A 35 2.14 -10.71 1.24
CA VAL A 35 1.57 -10.52 -0.09
C VAL A 35 0.15 -9.97 0.03
N GLY A 36 -0.21 -9.06 -0.89
CA GLY A 36 -1.57 -8.56 -1.03
C GLY A 36 -1.77 -7.88 -2.38
N ASP A 37 -2.95 -7.33 -2.59
CA ASP A 37 -3.24 -6.60 -3.83
C ASP A 37 -2.33 -5.38 -4.00
N ALA A 38 -2.04 -5.02 -5.26
CA ALA A 38 -1.38 -3.77 -5.61
C ALA A 38 -2.41 -2.69 -6.01
N PRO A 39 -2.87 -1.80 -5.10
CA PRO A 39 -3.90 -0.81 -5.41
C PRO A 39 -3.50 0.17 -6.54
N ALA A 40 -2.20 0.42 -6.71
CA ALA A 40 -1.68 1.29 -7.76
C ALA A 40 -1.58 0.61 -9.14
N CYS A 41 -1.70 -0.72 -9.20
CA CYS A 41 -1.59 -1.52 -10.44
C CYS A 41 -2.61 -2.67 -10.40
N PRO A 42 -3.86 -2.44 -10.85
CA PRO A 42 -4.91 -3.46 -10.80
C PRO A 42 -4.51 -4.76 -11.50
N GLY A 43 -4.73 -5.89 -10.83
CA GLY A 43 -4.35 -7.23 -11.33
C GLY A 43 -2.88 -7.60 -11.10
N ALA A 44 -2.11 -6.76 -10.40
CA ALA A 44 -0.81 -7.12 -9.87
C ALA A 44 -0.87 -7.37 -8.35
N LEU A 45 0.08 -8.14 -7.85
CA LEU A 45 0.30 -8.38 -6.42
C LEU A 45 1.46 -7.53 -5.92
N ASN A 46 1.36 -7.07 -4.69
CA ASN A 46 2.46 -6.50 -3.93
C ASN A 46 2.99 -7.54 -2.96
N ALA A 47 4.25 -7.94 -3.13
CA ALA A 47 4.97 -8.81 -2.23
C ALA A 47 6.07 -8.03 -1.51
N VAL A 48 6.05 -8.02 -0.18
CA VAL A 48 7.13 -7.48 0.65
C VAL A 48 7.93 -8.63 1.21
N ILE A 49 9.25 -8.61 1.00
CA ILE A 49 10.18 -9.62 1.51
C ILE A 49 11.33 -8.95 2.26
N THR A 50 11.92 -9.67 3.21
CA THR A 50 13.15 -9.25 3.90
C THR A 50 14.30 -10.13 3.47
N LEU A 51 15.37 -9.53 2.96
CA LEU A 51 16.52 -10.25 2.43
C LEU A 51 17.85 -9.78 3.02
N PRO A 52 18.76 -10.71 3.37
CA PRO A 52 20.11 -10.37 3.81
C PRO A 52 20.98 -10.01 2.60
N ALA A 53 21.64 -8.86 2.65
CA ALA A 53 22.62 -8.45 1.65
C ALA A 53 23.76 -7.61 2.26
N HIS A 54 24.89 -7.56 1.54
CA HIS A 54 26.02 -6.70 1.88
C HIS A 54 25.89 -5.30 1.26
N THR A 55 25.17 -5.18 0.14
CA THR A 55 25.00 -3.92 -0.59
C THR A 55 23.58 -3.79 -1.13
N LEU A 56 23.14 -2.55 -1.40
CA LEU A 56 21.85 -2.29 -2.06
C LEU A 56 21.79 -2.92 -3.46
N THR A 57 22.88 -2.86 -4.22
CA THR A 57 22.95 -3.48 -5.56
C THR A 57 22.72 -4.98 -5.50
N GLN A 58 23.35 -5.67 -4.54
CA GLN A 58 23.11 -7.09 -4.31
C GLN A 58 21.65 -7.34 -3.93
N ALA A 59 21.10 -6.53 -3.02
CA ALA A 59 19.72 -6.65 -2.59
C ALA A 59 18.72 -6.52 -3.76
N VAL A 60 18.91 -5.52 -4.63
CA VAL A 60 18.10 -5.31 -5.84
C VAL A 60 18.25 -6.48 -6.81
N ALA A 61 19.46 -6.95 -7.06
CA ALA A 61 19.71 -8.07 -7.96
C ALA A 61 19.02 -9.36 -7.47
N THR A 62 19.15 -9.68 -6.18
CA THR A 62 18.50 -10.84 -5.57
C THR A 62 16.98 -10.73 -5.61
N ALA A 63 16.42 -9.58 -5.22
CA ALA A 63 14.98 -9.36 -5.23
C ALA A 63 14.39 -9.43 -6.64
N THR A 64 15.09 -8.89 -7.65
CA THR A 64 14.68 -8.98 -9.06
C THR A 64 14.70 -10.43 -9.56
N ALA A 65 15.74 -11.19 -9.21
CA ALA A 65 15.86 -12.60 -9.58
C ALA A 65 14.76 -13.47 -8.94
N LEU A 66 14.37 -13.17 -7.69
CA LEU A 66 13.25 -13.83 -7.02
C LEU A 66 11.91 -13.52 -7.70
N ALA A 67 11.66 -12.25 -8.02
CA ALA A 67 10.43 -11.85 -8.70
C ALA A 67 10.23 -12.58 -10.04
N ALA A 68 11.31 -12.76 -10.81
CA ALA A 68 11.27 -13.44 -12.10
C ALA A 68 10.87 -14.93 -12.02
N GLN A 69 10.89 -15.55 -10.83
CA GLN A 69 10.46 -16.94 -10.64
C GLN A 69 8.93 -17.08 -10.57
N VAL A 70 8.24 -16.03 -10.14
CA VAL A 70 6.80 -16.05 -9.85
C VAL A 70 5.97 -15.29 -10.89
N GLY A 71 6.58 -14.34 -11.60
CA GLY A 71 5.83 -13.50 -12.52
C GLY A 71 6.64 -12.40 -13.20
N ASP A 72 5.92 -11.54 -13.90
CA ASP A 72 6.46 -10.35 -14.54
C ASP A 72 6.57 -9.20 -13.53
N LEU A 73 7.80 -8.77 -13.25
CA LEU A 73 8.08 -7.66 -12.35
C LEU A 73 7.74 -6.32 -12.99
N VAL A 74 6.75 -5.63 -12.44
CA VAL A 74 6.28 -4.30 -12.88
C VAL A 74 7.01 -3.18 -12.15
N GLY A 75 7.29 -3.38 -10.86
CA GLY A 75 7.90 -2.36 -10.02
C GLY A 75 8.68 -2.96 -8.86
N ILE A 76 9.75 -2.28 -8.46
CA ILE A 76 10.59 -2.69 -7.33
C ILE A 76 11.02 -1.48 -6.51
N GLU A 77 10.86 -1.57 -5.20
CA GLU A 77 11.45 -0.68 -4.22
C GLU A 77 12.32 -1.51 -3.27
N VAL A 78 13.59 -1.16 -3.12
CA VAL A 78 14.48 -1.82 -2.16
C VAL A 78 15.11 -0.78 -1.25
N ILE A 79 14.94 -0.96 0.06
CA ILE A 79 15.49 -0.08 1.08
C ILE A 79 16.04 -0.89 2.25
N PRO A 80 17.10 -0.42 2.93
CA PRO A 80 17.53 -0.98 4.21
C PRO A 80 16.38 -1.08 5.21
N THR A 81 16.29 -2.21 5.93
CA THR A 81 15.22 -2.49 6.90
C THR A 81 15.05 -1.38 7.92
N ARG A 82 16.14 -0.78 8.43
CA ARG A 82 16.08 0.39 9.33
C ARG A 82 15.32 1.61 8.78
N MET A 83 15.32 1.80 7.46
CA MET A 83 14.59 2.90 6.80
C MET A 83 13.14 2.49 6.55
N TRP A 84 12.89 1.21 6.28
CA TRP A 84 11.56 0.64 6.23
C TRP A 84 10.87 0.73 7.59
N ASP A 85 11.52 0.30 8.68
CA ASP A 85 11.02 0.39 10.05
C ASP A 85 10.73 1.84 10.43
N ARG A 86 11.60 2.77 10.04
CA ARG A 86 11.37 4.20 10.25
C ARG A 86 10.17 4.68 9.45
N ARG A 87 9.98 4.22 8.20
CA ARG A 87 8.83 4.56 7.36
C ARG A 87 7.53 4.00 7.95
N GLU A 88 7.51 2.75 8.40
CA GLU A 88 6.37 2.17 9.13
C GLU A 88 6.11 2.91 10.44
N SER A 89 7.16 3.28 11.19
CA SER A 89 7.03 4.08 12.40
C SER A 89 6.58 5.53 12.13
N LEU A 90 6.77 6.03 10.90
CA LEU A 90 6.24 7.30 10.42
C LEU A 90 4.82 7.16 9.84
N LYS A 91 4.37 5.94 9.52
CA LYS A 91 2.95 5.61 9.35
C LYS A 91 2.28 5.52 10.73
N ILE A 92 2.54 6.51 11.59
CA ILE A 92 1.67 6.78 12.73
C ILE A 92 0.26 6.96 12.14
N ASP A 93 -0.67 6.17 12.66
CA ASP A 93 -2.07 5.99 12.30
C ASP A 93 -2.98 7.26 12.20
N ASP A 94 -2.50 8.45 11.85
CA ASP A 94 -3.34 9.66 11.82
C ASP A 94 -3.51 10.23 10.41
N VAL A 95 -4.24 9.51 9.54
CA VAL A 95 -5.29 10.26 8.83
C VAL A 95 -6.42 10.37 9.83
N GLU A 96 -6.32 11.35 10.73
CA GLU A 96 -7.41 11.66 11.64
C GLU A 96 -8.62 11.93 10.76
N PHE A 97 -9.67 11.15 10.96
CA PHE A 97 -10.86 11.21 10.12
C PHE A 97 -11.91 11.95 10.92
N VAL A 98 -12.19 13.19 10.52
CA VAL A 98 -13.25 13.94 11.17
C VAL A 98 -14.59 13.65 10.52
N GLY A 99 -15.65 13.66 11.33
CA GLY A 99 -17.01 13.50 10.83
C GLY A 99 -17.44 14.67 9.95
N VAL A 100 -18.43 14.44 9.07
CA VAL A 100 -18.98 15.48 8.18
C VAL A 100 -19.35 16.78 8.91
N SER A 101 -19.93 16.67 10.10
CA SER A 101 -20.37 17.83 10.88
C SER A 101 -19.19 18.69 11.34
N GLU A 102 -18.08 18.05 11.72
CA GLU A 102 -16.86 18.74 12.12
C GLU A 102 -16.14 19.32 10.91
N ALA A 103 -16.04 18.56 9.81
CA ALA A 103 -15.52 19.06 8.54
C ALA A 103 -16.30 20.28 8.02
N ALA A 104 -17.62 20.29 8.18
CA ALA A 104 -18.49 21.39 7.78
C ALA A 104 -18.17 22.68 8.55
N VAL A 105 -17.94 22.58 9.86
CA VAL A 105 -17.52 23.72 10.70
C VAL A 105 -16.17 24.25 10.24
N ARG A 106 -15.18 23.37 10.05
CA ARG A 106 -13.82 23.79 9.62
C ARG A 106 -13.78 24.40 8.21
N LEU A 107 -14.66 23.95 7.31
CA LEU A 107 -14.75 24.47 5.94
C LEU A 107 -15.70 25.67 5.79
N GLY A 108 -16.47 26.01 6.82
CA GLY A 108 -17.50 27.05 6.74
C GLY A 108 -18.61 26.75 5.73
N ILE A 109 -18.92 25.46 5.50
CA ILE A 109 -19.96 25.02 4.54
C ILE A 109 -20.98 24.09 5.23
N THR A 110 -22.06 23.76 4.53
CA THR A 110 -23.07 22.83 5.08
C THR A 110 -22.57 21.38 5.05
N PRO A 111 -23.03 20.51 5.98
CA PRO A 111 -22.72 19.08 5.94
C PRO A 111 -23.14 18.38 4.64
N GLN A 112 -24.21 18.87 4.00
CA GLN A 112 -24.63 18.37 2.69
C GLN A 112 -23.60 18.70 1.61
N ALA A 113 -23.09 19.93 1.58
CA ALA A 113 -22.04 20.33 0.64
C ALA A 113 -20.72 19.57 0.84
N VAL A 114 -20.40 19.19 2.09
CA VAL A 114 -19.27 18.28 2.37
C VAL A 114 -19.51 16.91 1.71
N ARG A 115 -20.68 16.30 1.90
CA ARG A 115 -21.01 15.01 1.27
C ARG A 115 -20.99 15.08 -0.25
N ASP A 116 -21.51 16.16 -0.84
CA ASP A 116 -21.53 16.36 -2.28
C ASP A 116 -20.10 16.51 -2.83
N ARG A 117 -19.19 17.15 -2.08
CA ARG A 117 -17.76 17.26 -2.45
C ARG A 117 -17.03 15.93 -2.33
N ILE A 118 -17.32 15.13 -1.32
CA ILE A 118 -16.76 13.77 -1.21
C ILE A 118 -17.27 12.91 -2.38
N THR A 119 -18.57 12.94 -2.65
CA THR A 119 -19.20 12.14 -3.71
C THR A 119 -18.72 12.57 -5.11
N SER A 120 -18.44 13.85 -5.30
CA SER A 120 -17.85 14.39 -6.55
C SER A 120 -16.33 14.27 -6.61
N GLY A 121 -15.67 13.65 -5.61
CA GLY A 121 -14.21 13.44 -5.58
C GLY A 121 -13.37 14.70 -5.34
N ARG A 122 -14.01 15.84 -5.01
CA ARG A 122 -13.34 17.12 -4.75
C ARG A 122 -12.86 17.31 -3.32
N LEU A 123 -13.25 16.40 -2.42
CA LEU A 123 -12.77 16.37 -1.05
C LEU A 123 -12.40 14.92 -0.71
N PRO A 124 -11.15 14.66 -0.27
CA PRO A 124 -10.73 13.30 0.08
C PRO A 124 -11.44 12.86 1.35
N GLY A 125 -12.40 11.96 1.18
CA GLY A 125 -13.20 11.38 2.23
C GLY A 125 -13.76 10.03 1.80
N LYS A 126 -14.18 9.22 2.77
CA LYS A 126 -14.73 7.89 2.52
C LYS A 126 -15.93 7.62 3.40
N LYS A 127 -16.79 6.69 2.98
CA LYS A 127 -17.91 6.23 3.80
C LYS A 127 -17.44 5.10 4.72
N VAL A 128 -17.66 5.27 6.03
CA VAL A 128 -17.36 4.26 7.06
C VAL A 128 -18.67 3.93 7.77
N GLY A 129 -19.21 2.74 7.48
CA GLY A 129 -20.55 2.34 7.93
C GLY A 129 -21.66 3.25 7.39
N ARG A 130 -22.41 3.91 8.29
CA ARG A 130 -23.47 4.87 7.94
C ARG A 130 -22.98 6.31 7.78
N ASN A 131 -21.74 6.59 8.19
CA ASN A 131 -21.20 7.94 8.27
C ASN A 131 -20.18 8.18 7.15
N TRP A 132 -20.03 9.44 6.78
CA TRP A 132 -18.96 9.89 5.91
C TRP A 132 -17.88 10.55 6.77
N VAL A 133 -16.63 10.28 6.45
CA VAL A 133 -15.48 10.87 7.13
C VAL A 133 -14.58 11.57 6.11
N VAL A 134 -13.96 12.65 6.54
CA VAL A 134 -13.04 13.45 5.74
C VAL A 134 -11.66 13.35 6.37
N SER A 135 -10.64 13.21 5.53
CA SER A 135 -9.26 13.27 5.99
C SER A 135 -8.97 14.65 6.58
N ASP A 136 -8.54 14.71 7.84
CA ASP A 136 -8.21 15.95 8.55
C ASP A 136 -7.16 16.78 7.79
N ALA A 137 -6.21 16.11 7.15
CA ALA A 137 -5.18 16.73 6.29
C ALA A 137 -5.76 17.57 5.13
N ALA A 138 -7.03 17.38 4.75
CA ALA A 138 -7.69 18.14 3.68
C ALA A 138 -8.54 19.31 4.20
N LEU A 139 -8.52 19.57 5.50
CA LEU A 139 -9.28 20.62 6.15
C LEU A 139 -8.35 21.74 6.64
N PRO A 140 -8.84 22.99 6.69
CA PRO A 140 -8.12 24.07 7.34
C PRO A 140 -7.97 23.78 8.85
N ARG A 141 -6.81 24.18 9.41
CA ARG A 141 -6.56 24.15 10.86
C ARG A 141 -7.23 25.33 11.57
#